data_AF-A0A9Q0FH19-F1
#
_entry.id   AF-A0A9Q0FH19-F1
#
_cell.length_a   1.000
_cell.length_b   1.000
_cell.length_c   1.000
_cell.angle_alpha   90.00
_cell.angle_beta   90.00
_cell.angle_gamma   90.00
#
_symmetry.space_group_name_H-M   'P 1'
#
loop_
_entity.id
_entity.type
_entity.pdbx_description
1 polymer ?
#
loop_
_entity_poly.entity_id
_entity_poly.type
_entity_poly.pdbx_seq_one_letter_code
_entity_poly.pdbx_strand_id
1 'polypeptide(L)'
;MGHLEPQTEVIKSPLFPHQKEALWWLVNRENSTELPPFREERDGEYVNVLTNFHTDKHPEPLRGGIFADDMGLGKTLTLLSLIALDKCGGNTEKRASREAGFTEQRPPPTLSDGRTTGLSHLDPP
;
A
#
# COMPACT_ATOMS: atom_id res chain seq x y z
N MET A 1 4.39 11.15 18.57
CA MET A 1 4.14 11.42 17.13
C MET A 1 5.47 11.86 16.52
N GLY A 2 5.81 11.41 15.31
CA GLY A 2 7.01 11.87 14.61
C GLY A 2 6.79 13.22 13.94
N HIS A 3 7.87 13.97 13.70
CA HIS A 3 7.86 15.23 12.94
C HIS A 3 9.09 15.29 12.04
N LEU A 4 9.01 16.08 10.97
CA LEU A 4 10.12 16.25 10.03
C LEU A 4 10.31 17.73 9.69
N GLU A 5 11.56 18.17 9.66
CA GLU A 5 11.92 19.52 9.24
C GLU A 5 11.97 19.62 7.70
N PRO A 6 11.57 20.77 7.13
CA PRO A 6 11.66 20.97 5.69
C PRO A 6 13.11 21.23 5.24
N GLN A 7 13.36 21.09 3.94
CA GLN A 7 14.63 21.49 3.31
C GLN A 7 14.77 23.01 3.34
N THR A 8 15.58 23.54 4.25
CA THR A 8 15.68 25.00 4.50
C THR A 8 16.32 25.78 3.34
N GLU A 9 17.02 25.10 2.43
CA GLU A 9 17.61 25.67 1.22
C GLU A 9 16.53 26.10 0.23
N VAL A 10 15.42 25.33 0.16
CA VAL A 10 14.33 25.52 -0.80
C VAL A 10 13.09 26.12 -0.13
N ILE A 11 12.72 25.61 1.05
CA ILE A 11 11.56 26.06 1.81
C ILE A 11 12.03 27.06 2.87
N LYS A 12 11.86 28.34 2.57
CA LYS A 12 12.26 29.44 3.48
C LYS A 12 11.21 29.74 4.54
N SER A 13 9.96 29.42 4.27
CA SER A 13 8.87 29.63 5.23
C SER A 13 8.95 28.59 6.35
N PRO A 14 8.94 29.00 7.63
CA PRO A 14 8.93 28.04 8.74
C PRO A 14 7.63 27.24 8.74
N LEU A 15 7.72 25.94 8.99
CA LEU A 15 6.56 25.08 9.17
C LEU A 15 6.06 25.14 10.61
N PHE A 16 4.74 25.20 10.79
CA PHE A 16 4.11 25.01 12.09
C PHE A 16 4.25 23.56 12.59
N PRO A 17 4.11 23.29 13.90
CA PRO A 17 4.25 21.94 14.45
C PRO A 17 3.38 20.89 13.74
N HIS A 18 2.10 21.20 13.49
CA HIS A 18 1.18 20.29 12.79
C HIS A 18 1.62 20.02 11.34
N GLN A 19 2.24 20.99 10.66
CA GLN A 19 2.76 20.80 9.31
C GLN A 19 3.99 19.89 9.28
N LYS A 20 4.82 19.91 10.33
CA LYS A 20 5.99 19.02 10.46
C LYS A 20 5.57 17.59 10.73
N GLU A 21 4.52 17.40 11.54
CA GLU A 21 3.88 16.09 11.75
C GLU A 21 3.24 15.57 10.46
N ALA A 22 2.49 16.44 9.76
CA ALA A 22 1.90 16.10 8.47
C ALA A 22 2.97 15.75 7.41
N LEU A 23 4.08 16.49 7.37
CA LEU A 23 5.21 16.18 6.48
C LEU A 23 5.83 14.82 6.80
N TRP A 24 6.08 14.52 8.08
CA TRP A 24 6.57 13.21 8.51
C TRP A 24 5.63 12.08 8.09
N TRP A 25 4.32 12.28 8.28
CA TRP A 25 3.30 11.32 7.87
C TRP A 25 3.31 11.09 6.36
N LEU A 26 3.34 12.17 5.55
CA LEU A 26 3.37 12.08 4.09
C LEU A 26 4.59 11.31 3.58
N VAL A 27 5.78 11.58 4.14
CA VAL A 27 7.01 10.87 3.77
C VAL A 27 6.90 9.38 4.07
N ASN A 28 6.36 9.02 5.24
CA ASN A 28 6.14 7.60 5.57
C ASN A 28 5.12 6.94 4.65
N ARG A 29 4.08 7.67 4.24
CA ARG A 29 3.08 7.16 3.29
C ARG A 29 3.69 6.93 1.90
N GLU A 30 4.58 7.79 1.41
CA GLU A 30 5.25 7.59 0.11
C GLU A 30 6.28 6.46 0.10
N ASN A 31 6.84 6.14 1.27
CA ASN A 31 7.87 5.11 1.46
C ASN A 31 7.36 3.83 2.13
N SER A 32 6.04 3.71 2.33
CA SER A 32 5.45 2.53 2.96
C SER A 32 5.69 1.27 2.12
N THR A 33 6.02 0.18 2.80
CA THR A 33 6.10 -1.18 2.24
C THR A 33 4.93 -2.05 2.67
N GLU A 34 3.91 -1.44 3.31
CA GLU A 34 2.72 -2.15 3.78
C GLU A 34 1.91 -2.72 2.61
N LEU A 35 1.21 -3.81 2.90
CA LEU A 35 0.23 -4.37 1.96
C LEU A 35 -0.86 -3.31 1.69
N PRO A 36 -1.31 -3.19 0.42
CA PRO A 36 -2.42 -2.32 0.11
C PRO A 36 -3.69 -2.78 0.85
N PRO A 37 -4.67 -1.89 1.05
CA PRO A 37 -5.92 -2.22 1.71
C PRO A 37 -6.57 -3.49 1.14
N PHE A 38 -7.18 -4.29 2.02
CA PHE A 38 -7.85 -5.55 1.70
C PHE A 38 -6.94 -6.66 1.17
N ARG A 39 -5.62 -6.51 1.24
CA ARG A 39 -4.68 -7.61 1.00
C ARG A 39 -4.11 -8.13 2.32
N GLU A 40 -4.09 -9.45 2.43
CA GLU A 40 -3.52 -10.18 3.55
C GLU A 40 -2.56 -11.24 3.03
N GLU A 41 -1.51 -11.53 3.79
CA GLU A 41 -0.66 -12.70 3.56
C GLU A 41 -1.27 -13.91 4.27
N ARG A 42 -1.50 -15.00 3.53
CA ARG A 42 -2.03 -16.27 4.04
C ARG A 42 -1.24 -17.40 3.40
N ASP A 43 -0.59 -18.22 4.23
CA ASP A 43 0.17 -19.40 3.79
C ASP A 43 1.19 -19.12 2.67
N GLY A 44 1.82 -17.93 2.69
CA GLY A 44 2.80 -17.51 1.68
C GLY A 44 2.20 -16.94 0.38
N GLU A 45 0.87 -16.87 0.28
CA GLU A 45 0.15 -16.19 -0.81
C GLU A 45 -0.44 -14.87 -0.33
N TYR A 46 -0.68 -13.94 -1.25
CA TYR A 46 -1.38 -12.69 -0.96
C TYR A 46 -2.80 -12.76 -1.49
N VAL A 47 -3.78 -12.56 -0.61
CA VAL A 47 -5.20 -12.70 -0.91
C VAL A 47 -5.89 -11.35 -0.82
N ASN A 48 -6.70 -11.01 -1.83
CA ASN A 48 -7.65 -9.90 -1.74
C ASN A 48 -8.92 -10.38 -1.01
N VAL A 49 -9.18 -9.92 0.21
CA VAL A 49 -10.27 -10.42 1.06
C VAL A 49 -11.68 -10.09 0.55
N LEU A 50 -11.83 -9.11 -0.34
CA LEU A 50 -13.12 -8.72 -0.90
C LEU A 50 -13.53 -9.58 -2.09
N THR A 51 -12.55 -10.12 -2.82
CA THR A 51 -12.75 -10.80 -4.11
C THR A 51 -12.24 -12.25 -4.10
N ASN A 52 -11.52 -12.62 -3.04
CA ASN A 52 -10.84 -13.90 -2.89
C ASN A 52 -9.89 -14.24 -4.06
N PHE A 53 -9.27 -13.22 -4.66
CA PHE A 53 -8.20 -13.41 -5.64
C PHE A 53 -6.86 -13.62 -4.95
N HIS A 54 -6.09 -14.60 -5.43
CA HIS A 54 -4.80 -15.01 -4.88
C HIS A 54 -3.66 -14.61 -5.81
N THR A 55 -2.51 -14.25 -5.23
CA THR A 55 -1.26 -14.00 -5.97
C THR A 55 -0.06 -14.46 -5.15
N ASP A 56 0.86 -15.16 -5.80
CA ASP A 56 2.11 -15.61 -5.20
C ASP A 56 3.12 -14.46 -5.03
N LYS A 57 2.97 -13.41 -5.85
CA LYS A 57 3.84 -12.23 -5.82
C LYS A 57 3.35 -11.20 -4.81
N HIS A 58 4.27 -10.68 -4.00
CA HIS A 58 4.00 -9.54 -3.11
C HIS A 58 3.41 -8.36 -3.90
N PRO A 59 2.31 -7.75 -3.43
CA PRO A 59 1.71 -6.58 -4.07
C PRO A 59 2.69 -5.43 -4.18
N GLU A 60 2.57 -4.59 -5.20
CA GLU A 60 3.18 -3.27 -5.11
C GLU A 60 2.51 -2.49 -3.97
N PRO A 61 3.28 -1.92 -3.01
CA PRO A 61 2.72 -1.13 -1.92
C PRO A 61 1.96 0.10 -2.44
N LEU A 62 0.90 0.48 -1.72
CA LEU A 62 0.19 1.72 -2.00
C LEU A 62 0.99 2.90 -1.45
N ARG A 63 1.61 3.67 -2.34
CA ARG A 63 2.38 4.87 -1.96
C ARG A 63 1.50 6.10 -1.91
N GLY A 64 1.65 6.88 -0.85
CA GLY A 64 0.93 8.12 -0.61
C GLY A 64 -0.43 7.92 0.08
N GLY A 65 -1.32 8.88 -0.12
CA GLY A 65 -2.64 8.88 0.52
C GLY A 65 -3.39 10.19 0.31
N ILE A 66 -4.57 10.27 0.93
CA ILE A 66 -5.40 11.47 0.91
C ILE A 66 -5.00 12.35 2.09
N PHE A 67 -4.51 13.55 1.81
CA PHE A 67 -4.17 14.55 2.81
C PHE A 67 -5.26 15.62 2.87
N ALA A 68 -6.19 15.46 3.82
CA ALA A 68 -7.45 16.19 3.89
C ALA A 68 -7.66 16.91 5.24
N ASP A 69 -6.64 17.61 5.71
CA ASP A 69 -6.73 18.50 6.86
C ASP A 69 -7.73 19.66 6.64
N ASP A 70 -8.16 20.29 7.73
CA ASP A 70 -9.02 21.48 7.69
C ASP A 70 -8.44 22.61 6.82
N MET A 71 -9.36 23.44 6.33
CA MET A 71 -9.00 24.64 5.56
C MET A 71 -8.17 25.60 6.43
N GLY A 72 -7.15 26.22 5.85
CA GLY A 72 -6.28 27.16 6.56
C GLY A 72 -5.09 26.53 7.29
N LEU A 73 -5.01 25.20 7.42
CA LEU A 73 -3.87 24.53 8.08
C LEU A 73 -2.57 24.50 7.24
N GLY A 74 -2.56 25.15 6.07
CA GLY A 74 -1.34 25.30 5.28
C GLY A 74 -0.95 24.06 4.46
N LYS A 75 -1.93 23.27 4.01
CA LYS A 75 -1.72 22.03 3.22
C LYS A 75 -0.81 22.21 2.01
N THR A 76 -0.96 23.32 1.27
CA THR A 76 -0.14 23.62 0.10
C THR A 76 1.35 23.72 0.47
N LEU A 77 1.67 24.43 1.55
CA LEU A 77 3.06 24.59 2.00
C LEU A 77 3.64 23.26 2.49
N THR A 78 2.84 22.44 3.18
CA THR A 78 3.23 21.08 3.57
C THR A 78 3.57 20.22 2.35
N LEU A 79 2.73 20.23 1.30
CA LEU A 79 2.96 19.44 0.09
C LEU A 79 4.17 19.94 -0.72
N LEU A 80 4.36 21.27 -0.82
CA LEU A 80 5.57 21.82 -1.43
C LEU A 80 6.84 21.41 -0.66
N SER A 81 6.74 21.29 0.67
CA SER A 81 7.85 20.81 1.50
C SER A 81 8.19 19.35 1.24
N LEU A 82 7.18 18.51 1.00
CA LEU A 82 7.36 17.11 0.58
C LEU A 82 8.08 17.02 -0.78
N ILE A 83 7.62 17.79 -1.77
CA ILE A 83 8.22 17.83 -3.11
C ILE A 83 9.69 18.30 -3.04
N ALA A 84 9.97 19.33 -2.25
CA ALA A 84 11.33 19.83 -2.04
C ALA A 84 12.22 18.76 -1.39
N LEU A 85 11.69 18.00 -0.44
CA LEU A 85 12.41 16.92 0.24
C LEU A 85 12.82 15.80 -0.74
N ASP A 86 11.90 15.33 -1.59
CA ASP A 86 12.19 14.31 -2.61
C ASP A 86 13.28 14.79 -3.59
N LYS A 87 13.20 16.05 -4.01
CA LYS A 87 14.18 16.65 -4.93
C LYS A 87 15.58 16.81 -4.32
N CYS A 88 15.68 17.18 -3.04
CA CYS A 88 16.96 17.42 -2.36
C CYS A 88 17.60 16.14 -1.82
N GLY A 89 16.82 15.08 -1.58
CA GLY A 89 17.31 13.76 -1.17
C GLY A 89 17.91 12.90 -2.30
N GLY A 90 17.99 13.44 -3.52
CA GLY A 90 18.41 12.74 -4.72
C GLY A 90 19.89 12.37 -4.75
N ASN A 91 20.27 11.28 -4.09
CA ASN A 91 21.31 10.41 -4.60
C ASN A 91 20.70 9.43 -5.61
N THR A 92 21.27 9.48 -6.79
CA THR A 92 20.91 8.83 -8.04
C THR A 92 21.04 7.31 -7.97
N GLU A 93 20.15 6.61 -7.28
CA GLU A 93 20.04 5.15 -7.43
C GLU A 93 18.76 4.80 -8.19
N LYS A 94 18.95 4.75 -9.51
CA LYS A 94 18.20 3.97 -10.51
C LYS A 94 16.80 3.53 -10.04
N ARG A 95 15.78 4.33 -10.39
CA ARG A 95 14.42 3.80 -10.57
C ARG A 95 14.50 2.77 -11.70
N ALA A 96 14.82 1.52 -11.34
CA ALA A 96 14.80 0.39 -12.25
C ALA A 96 13.43 0.35 -12.93
N SER A 97 13.47 0.19 -14.24
CA SER A 97 12.35 0.18 -15.17
C SER A 97 11.17 -0.58 -14.58
N ARG A 98 10.09 0.13 -14.25
CA ARG A 98 8.81 -0.48 -13.89
C ARG A 98 8.13 -0.90 -15.19
N GLU A 99 8.48 -2.07 -15.71
CA GLU A 99 7.54 -2.80 -16.56
C GLU A 99 6.43 -3.31 -15.66
N ALA A 100 5.23 -2.73 -15.83
CA ALA A 100 4.01 -3.26 -15.26
C ALA A 100 3.71 -4.59 -15.95
N GLY A 101 4.35 -5.67 -15.49
CA GLY A 101 3.97 -7.02 -15.86
C GLY A 101 2.55 -7.27 -15.41
N PHE A 102 1.67 -7.58 -16.36
CA PHE A 102 0.34 -8.13 -16.11
C PHE A 102 0.53 -9.41 -15.29
N THR A 103 0.22 -9.35 -13.99
CA THR A 103 0.33 -10.52 -13.11
C THR A 103 -0.69 -11.55 -13.56
N GLU A 104 -0.24 -12.77 -13.86
CA GLU A 104 -1.12 -13.90 -14.15
C GLU A 104 -1.95 -14.20 -12.89
N GLN A 105 -3.21 -13.79 -12.92
CA GLN A 105 -4.15 -13.91 -11.82
C GLN A 105 -4.70 -15.33 -11.82
N ARG A 106 -4.44 -16.10 -10.76
CA ARG A 106 -5.15 -17.36 -10.61
C ARG A 106 -6.58 -17.06 -10.18
N PRO A 107 -7.58 -17.68 -10.83
CA PRO A 107 -8.95 -17.62 -10.33
C PRO A 107 -8.99 -18.22 -8.91
N PRO A 108 -9.98 -17.80 -8.08
CA PRO A 108 -10.17 -18.38 -6.76
C PRO A 108 -10.19 -19.90 -6.84
N PRO A 109 -9.60 -20.63 -5.86
CA PRO A 109 -9.76 -22.07 -5.80
C PRO A 109 -11.26 -22.39 -5.79
N THR A 110 -11.73 -23.05 -6.85
CA THR A 110 -13.12 -23.52 -6.90
C THR A 110 -13.34 -24.45 -5.72
N LEU A 111 -14.32 -24.12 -4.86
CA LEU A 111 -14.85 -25.07 -3.90
C LEU A 111 -15.31 -26.27 -4.72
N SER A 112 -14.57 -27.37 -4.67
CA SER A 112 -14.94 -28.60 -5.36
C SER A 112 -16.19 -29.16 -4.69
N ASP A 113 -17.33 -28.96 -5.35
CA ASP A 113 -18.54 -29.71 -5.06
C ASP A 113 -18.26 -31.21 -5.29
N GLY A 114 -18.47 -31.99 -4.22
CA GLY A 114 -18.92 -33.38 -4.30
C GLY A 114 -17.85 -34.47 -4.34
N ARG A 115 -17.72 -35.21 -3.23
CA ARG A 115 -17.64 -36.68 -3.32
C ARG A 115 -18.56 -37.36 -2.31
N THR A 116 -19.65 -37.85 -2.88
CA THR A 116 -20.58 -38.89 -2.46
C THR A 116 -19.90 -40.04 -1.70
N THR A 117 -20.35 -40.35 -0.48
CA THR A 117 -20.28 -41.71 0.05
C THR A 117 -21.66 -42.34 -0.06
N GLY A 118 -21.78 -43.27 -1.00
CA GLY A 118 -23.00 -44.04 -1.24
C GLY A 118 -23.37 -44.86 -0.01
N LEU A 119 -24.61 -44.72 0.43
CA LEU A 119 -25.28 -45.67 1.29
C LEU A 119 -25.69 -46.86 0.40
N SER A 120 -24.98 -47.98 0.48
CA SER A 120 -25.44 -49.25 -0.07
C SER A 120 -25.03 -50.40 0.85
N HIS A 121 -25.89 -50.68 1.85
CA HIS A 121 -25.94 -52.00 2.46
C HIS A 121 -27.36 -52.24 2.99
N LEU A 122 -28.19 -52.84 2.13
CA LEU A 122 -29.39 -53.56 2.55
C LEU A 122 -29.26 -54.96 1.94
N ASP A 123 -28.94 -55.92 2.80
CA ASP A 123 -28.98 -57.34 2.48
C ASP A 123 -30.42 -57.79 2.22
N PRO A 124 -30.68 -58.65 1.23
CA PRO A 124 -31.95 -59.35 1.11
C PRO A 124 -31.98 -60.65 1.95
N PRO A 125 -33.18 -61.18 2.25
CA PRO A 125 -33.37 -62.38 3.08
C PRO A 125 -32.94 -63.69 2.41
#